data_AF-A0A3Q0J5K4-F1
#
_entry.id   AF-A0A3Q0J5K4-F1
#
_cell.length_a   1.000
_cell.length_b   1.000
_cell.length_c   1.000
_cell.angle_alpha   90.00
_cell.angle_beta   90.00
_cell.angle_gamma   90.00
#
_symmetry.space_group_name_H-M   'P 1'
#
loop_
_entity.id
_entity.type
_entity.pdbx_description
1 polymer ?
#
loop_
_entity_poly.entity_id
_entity_poly.type
_entity_poly.pdbx_seq_one_letter_code
_entity_poly.pdbx_strand_id
1 'polypeptide(L)'
;MGVASQYMDFKVPRITALDPAGPFFDHVATKSEKLDKDDALVVDVIHTNSLLLGTEGPDGTIDFYVNGGTAQPKCSNQSLPVPGDNVVLNTWNVVSTVISDLLQHALSSALKTSGCDHHRSYQIFAHSINPKNKFLSFMCSSVQHARSQTCGGKLGYAGYHLGDT
;
A
#
# COMPACT_ATOMS: atom_id res chain seq x y z
N MET A 1 9.20 -0.32 -2.59
CA MET A 1 9.91 -0.95 -3.74
C MET A 1 11.13 -1.69 -3.25
N GLY A 2 11.38 -2.89 -3.83
CA GLY A 2 12.30 -3.92 -3.33
C GLY A 2 13.64 -4.07 -4.07
N VAL A 3 14.06 -3.06 -4.85
CA VAL A 3 15.28 -3.14 -5.71
C VAL A 3 16.56 -3.51 -4.96
N ALA A 4 16.67 -3.22 -3.66
CA ALA A 4 17.84 -3.57 -2.86
C ALA A 4 18.16 -5.07 -2.90
N SER A 5 17.13 -5.93 -2.93
CA SER A 5 17.29 -7.38 -2.98
C SER A 5 17.94 -7.87 -4.29
N GLN A 6 17.74 -7.14 -5.39
CA GLN A 6 18.26 -7.49 -6.71
C GLN A 6 19.77 -7.27 -6.82
N TYR A 7 20.36 -6.54 -5.88
CA TYR A 7 21.80 -6.32 -5.76
C TYR A 7 22.46 -7.18 -4.68
N MET A 8 21.75 -8.17 -4.14
CA MET A 8 22.29 -9.10 -3.14
C MET A 8 22.61 -10.45 -3.79
N ASP A 9 23.71 -11.08 -3.37
CA ASP A 9 24.10 -12.43 -3.81
C ASP A 9 23.26 -13.55 -3.18
N PHE A 10 22.24 -13.19 -2.39
CA PHE A 10 21.34 -14.12 -1.72
C PHE A 10 19.92 -13.58 -1.68
N LYS A 11 18.93 -14.48 -1.61
CA LYS A 11 17.53 -14.09 -1.37
C LYS A 11 17.30 -13.82 0.10
N VAL A 12 16.78 -12.62 0.41
CA VAL A 12 16.30 -12.32 1.76
C VAL A 12 15.06 -13.17 2.10
N PRO A 13 14.86 -13.55 3.37
CA PRO A 13 13.73 -14.41 3.74
C PRO A 13 12.36 -13.76 3.51
N ARG A 14 12.26 -12.45 3.75
CA ARG A 14 10.98 -11.74 3.67
C ARG A 14 11.17 -10.29 3.26
N ILE A 15 10.31 -9.82 2.37
CA ILE A 15 10.08 -8.41 2.10
C ILE A 15 8.62 -8.12 2.38
N THR A 16 8.33 -7.18 3.27
CA THR A 16 6.98 -6.64 3.46
C THR A 16 6.90 -5.28 2.78
N ALA A 17 6.01 -5.16 1.80
CA ALA A 17 5.78 -3.92 1.07
C ALA A 17 4.48 -3.25 1.53
N LEU A 18 4.59 -1.99 1.88
CA LEU A 18 3.50 -1.20 2.47
C LEU A 18 3.04 -0.19 1.41
N ASP A 19 1.93 -0.50 0.77
CA ASP A 19 1.32 0.21 -0.36
C ASP A 19 2.37 0.68 -1.39
N PRO A 20 3.01 -0.22 -2.15
CA PRO A 20 4.07 0.14 -3.08
C PRO A 20 3.62 1.24 -4.02
N ALA A 21 4.45 2.26 -4.28
CA ALA A 21 4.06 3.35 -5.16
C ALA A 21 3.77 2.85 -6.59
N GLY A 22 2.58 3.16 -7.10
CA GLY A 22 2.15 2.88 -8.47
C GLY A 22 2.73 3.83 -9.52
N PRO A 23 2.71 5.17 -9.31
CA PRO A 23 3.24 6.12 -10.28
C PRO A 23 4.69 5.81 -10.67
N PHE A 24 4.95 5.76 -11.98
CA PHE A 24 6.23 5.37 -12.60
C PHE A 24 6.61 3.88 -12.52
N PHE A 25 5.82 3.04 -11.84
CA PHE A 25 6.09 1.61 -11.73
C PHE A 25 5.05 0.76 -12.45
N ASP A 26 3.76 1.01 -12.20
CA ASP A 26 2.71 0.29 -12.89
C ASP A 26 2.72 0.56 -14.38
N HIS A 27 2.66 -0.53 -15.17
CA HIS A 27 2.64 -0.54 -16.64
C HIS A 27 3.87 0.08 -17.34
N VAL A 28 4.83 0.63 -16.60
CA VAL A 28 6.02 1.32 -17.12
C VAL A 28 7.30 0.60 -16.74
N ALA A 29 7.47 0.25 -15.45
CA ALA A 29 8.69 -0.38 -14.97
C ALA A 29 8.73 -1.87 -15.32
N THR A 30 9.92 -2.35 -15.68
CA THR A 30 10.21 -3.77 -15.83
C THR A 30 10.30 -4.46 -14.46
N LYS A 31 10.31 -5.80 -14.45
CA LYS A 31 10.46 -6.57 -13.20
C LYS A 31 11.71 -6.21 -12.39
N SER A 32 12.82 -5.89 -13.07
CA SER A 32 14.08 -5.47 -12.44
C SER A 32 14.07 -4.01 -11.96
N GLU A 33 12.98 -3.28 -12.15
CA GLU A 33 12.88 -1.86 -11.78
C GLU A 33 11.81 -1.63 -10.70
N LYS A 34 11.00 -2.63 -10.40
CA LYS A 34 9.94 -2.57 -9.39
C LYS A 34 10.01 -3.75 -8.43
N LEU A 35 9.14 -3.73 -7.41
CA LEU A 35 8.94 -4.88 -6.54
C LEU A 35 8.35 -6.04 -7.35
N ASP A 36 8.91 -7.23 -7.22
CA ASP A 36 8.37 -8.48 -7.77
C ASP A 36 8.38 -9.57 -6.70
N LYS A 37 7.45 -10.52 -6.80
CA LYS A 37 7.35 -11.69 -5.90
C LYS A 37 8.67 -12.48 -5.80
N ASP A 38 9.55 -12.38 -6.79
CA ASP A 38 10.82 -13.10 -6.85
C ASP A 38 11.96 -12.40 -6.10
N ASP A 39 11.74 -11.19 -5.57
CA ASP A 39 12.73 -10.40 -4.82
C ASP A 39 13.09 -11.01 -3.44
N ALA A 40 12.27 -11.93 -2.90
CA ALA A 40 12.52 -12.62 -1.63
C ALA A 40 12.06 -14.09 -1.67
N LEU A 41 12.23 -14.82 -0.55
CA LEU A 41 11.54 -16.11 -0.37
C LEU A 41 10.03 -15.92 -0.17
N VAL A 42 9.64 -14.86 0.52
CA VAL A 42 8.24 -14.42 0.65
C VAL A 42 8.19 -12.90 0.49
N VAL A 43 7.37 -12.43 -0.44
CA VAL A 43 7.03 -11.01 -0.57
C VAL A 43 5.56 -10.84 -0.17
N ASP A 44 5.31 -10.12 0.91
CA ASP A 44 3.95 -9.80 1.35
C ASP A 44 3.63 -8.32 1.16
N VAL A 45 2.50 -8.02 0.53
CA VAL A 45 2.13 -6.65 0.14
C VAL A 45 0.84 -6.24 0.84
N ILE A 46 0.81 -5.06 1.45
CA ILE A 46 -0.39 -4.46 2.04
C ILE A 46 -0.83 -3.31 1.16
N HIS A 47 -1.93 -3.52 0.44
CA HIS A 47 -2.58 -2.55 -0.44
C HIS A 47 -3.66 -1.79 0.32
N THR A 48 -3.54 -0.46 0.35
CA THR A 48 -4.51 0.43 1.02
C THR A 48 -4.96 1.60 0.15
N ASN A 49 -4.19 1.98 -0.87
CA ASN A 49 -4.58 2.97 -1.87
C ASN A 49 -4.19 2.55 -3.31
N SER A 50 -4.39 1.26 -3.61
CA SER A 50 -4.29 0.75 -4.99
C SER A 50 -5.19 1.55 -5.92
N LEU A 51 -4.75 1.71 -7.17
CA LEU A 51 -5.41 2.49 -8.25
C LEU A 51 -5.19 4.03 -8.17
N LEU A 52 -4.48 4.54 -7.17
CA LEU A 52 -4.19 5.99 -7.08
C LEU A 52 -2.72 6.28 -6.77
N LEU A 53 -2.26 6.08 -5.53
CA LEU A 53 -0.84 6.20 -5.18
C LEU A 53 -0.16 4.83 -5.06
N GLY A 54 -0.91 3.80 -4.67
CA GLY A 54 -0.43 2.42 -4.59
C GLY A 54 -0.54 1.68 -5.92
N THR A 55 0.26 0.63 -6.09
CA THR A 55 0.19 -0.26 -7.24
C THR A 55 -1.15 -1.00 -7.31
N GLU A 56 -1.61 -1.35 -8.51
CA GLU A 56 -2.86 -2.11 -8.67
C GLU A 56 -2.73 -3.57 -8.21
N GLY A 57 -1.51 -4.12 -8.29
CA GLY A 57 -1.15 -5.48 -7.92
C GLY A 57 -1.85 -6.58 -8.76
N PRO A 58 -1.45 -7.86 -8.58
CA PRO A 58 -0.59 -8.35 -7.51
C PRO A 58 0.91 -8.16 -7.80
N ASP A 59 1.68 -7.82 -6.75
CA ASP A 59 3.13 -7.61 -6.84
C ASP A 59 3.95 -8.57 -5.93
N GLY A 60 3.28 -9.33 -5.06
CA GLY A 60 3.93 -10.20 -4.08
C GLY A 60 3.67 -11.70 -4.27
N THR A 61 4.21 -12.48 -3.33
CA THR A 61 3.77 -13.86 -3.07
C THR A 61 2.36 -13.86 -2.47
N ILE A 62 2.06 -12.86 -1.63
CA ILE A 62 0.78 -12.69 -0.94
C ILE A 62 0.44 -11.20 -0.95
N ASP A 63 -0.75 -10.85 -1.47
CA ASP A 63 -1.23 -9.48 -1.55
C ASP A 63 -2.51 -9.31 -0.70
N PHE A 64 -2.46 -8.39 0.27
CA PHE A 64 -3.56 -8.05 1.17
C PHE A 64 -4.24 -6.76 0.70
N TYR A 65 -5.47 -6.86 0.23
CA TYR A 65 -6.30 -5.71 -0.17
C TYR A 65 -7.19 -5.27 0.98
N VAL A 66 -6.66 -4.42 1.86
CA VAL A 66 -7.32 -4.06 3.11
C VAL A 66 -8.53 -3.15 2.83
N ASN A 67 -9.71 -3.54 3.31
CA ASN A 67 -10.99 -2.90 2.98
C ASN A 67 -11.24 -2.78 1.46
N GLY A 68 -10.79 -3.77 0.70
CA GLY A 68 -10.83 -3.75 -0.77
C GLY A 68 -9.64 -3.04 -1.42
N GLY A 69 -8.74 -2.45 -0.64
CA GLY A 69 -7.41 -1.99 -1.08
C GLY A 69 -7.35 -0.60 -1.69
N THR A 70 -8.47 0.10 -1.86
CA THR A 70 -8.52 1.40 -2.57
C THR A 70 -8.81 2.59 -1.66
N ALA A 71 -9.73 2.42 -0.69
CA ALA A 71 -10.18 3.47 0.20
C ALA A 71 -10.28 2.96 1.64
N GLN A 72 -9.76 3.74 2.58
CA GLN A 72 -9.65 3.35 3.97
C GLN A 72 -10.65 4.12 4.84
N PRO A 73 -11.28 3.44 5.82
CA PRO A 73 -12.19 4.09 6.74
C PRO A 73 -11.54 5.30 7.41
N LYS A 74 -12.31 6.40 7.51
CA LYS A 74 -11.92 7.68 8.12
C LYS A 74 -10.96 8.56 7.31
N CYS A 75 -10.53 8.18 6.11
CA CYS A 75 -9.72 9.06 5.26
C CYS A 75 -10.51 10.09 4.46
N SER A 76 -11.79 9.82 4.13
CA SER A 76 -12.65 10.73 3.34
C SER A 76 -13.12 11.99 4.08
N ASN A 77 -13.01 12.02 5.41
CA ASN A 77 -13.60 13.07 6.27
C ASN A 77 -12.58 13.79 7.17
N GLN A 78 -11.29 13.68 6.88
CA GLN A 78 -10.28 14.30 7.72
C GLN A 78 -9.37 15.24 6.94
N SER A 79 -9.61 16.54 7.09
CA SER A 79 -8.51 17.45 7.38
C SER A 79 -7.88 17.01 8.70
N LEU A 80 -7.04 15.96 8.69
CA LEU A 80 -6.32 15.54 9.88
C LEU A 80 -5.36 16.66 10.29
N PRO A 81 -5.43 17.18 11.53
CA PRO A 81 -4.27 17.77 12.15
C PRO A 81 -3.30 16.62 12.41
N VAL A 82 -2.19 16.55 11.68
CA VAL A 82 -1.12 15.59 11.96
C VAL A 82 -0.32 16.14 13.15
N PRO A 83 -0.38 15.54 14.36
CA PRO A 83 0.37 16.04 15.49
C PRO A 83 1.83 15.59 15.33
N GLY A 84 2.74 16.53 15.06
CA GLY A 84 4.18 16.28 14.99
C GLY A 84 4.83 16.56 13.63
N ASP A 85 4.06 16.77 12.58
CA ASP A 85 4.59 17.25 11.30
C ASP A 85 4.49 18.78 11.25
N ASN A 86 5.57 19.44 11.68
CA ASN A 86 5.88 20.80 11.22
C ASN A 86 6.32 20.82 9.74
N VAL A 87 6.23 19.68 9.07
CA VAL A 87 6.22 19.63 7.62
C VAL A 87 4.83 20.08 7.19
N VAL A 88 4.67 21.39 7.07
CA VAL A 88 3.83 21.91 5.99
C VAL A 88 4.44 21.26 4.75
N LEU A 89 3.81 20.21 4.25
CA LEU A 89 4.01 19.83 2.87
C LEU A 89 3.59 21.07 2.08
N ASN A 90 4.55 21.94 1.79
CA ASN A 90 4.51 22.86 0.68
C ASN A 90 4.61 22.03 -0.61
N THR A 91 3.72 21.04 -0.73
CA THR A 91 3.42 20.30 -1.95
C THR A 91 2.90 21.22 -3.03
N TRP A 92 2.67 22.52 -2.74
CA TRP A 92 2.53 23.58 -3.73
C TRP A 92 3.64 23.53 -4.81
N ASN A 93 4.88 23.17 -4.46
CA ASN A 93 5.99 23.09 -5.43
C ASN A 93 6.02 21.80 -6.28
N VAL A 94 5.41 20.71 -5.80
CA VAL A 94 5.35 19.41 -6.52
C VAL A 94 4.09 19.32 -7.37
N VAL A 95 2.99 19.93 -6.92
CA VAL A 95 1.70 19.92 -7.65
C VAL A 95 1.69 20.97 -8.77
N SER A 96 2.45 22.06 -8.64
CA SER A 96 2.62 23.08 -9.67
C SER A 96 3.31 22.56 -10.95
N THR A 97 4.13 21.50 -10.85
CA THR A 97 4.89 20.99 -12.00
C THR A 97 4.08 20.11 -12.94
N VAL A 98 2.84 19.72 -12.59
CA VAL A 98 2.05 18.79 -13.41
C VAL A 98 0.68 19.35 -13.82
N ILE A 99 0.14 20.37 -13.14
CA ILE A 99 -1.30 20.69 -13.27
C ILE A 99 -1.49 22.19 -13.31
N SER A 100 -1.80 22.69 -14.50
CA SER A 100 -2.12 24.10 -14.76
C SER A 100 -3.23 24.59 -13.82
N ASP A 101 -3.11 25.84 -13.38
CA ASP A 101 -3.83 26.56 -12.32
C ASP A 101 -5.38 26.46 -12.24
N LEU A 102 -6.07 25.77 -13.15
CA LEU A 102 -7.53 25.68 -13.20
C LEU A 102 -8.15 24.53 -12.37
N LEU A 103 -7.36 23.58 -11.85
CA LEU A 103 -7.86 22.39 -11.12
C LEU A 103 -7.38 22.26 -9.64
N GLN A 104 -6.84 23.33 -9.04
CA GLN A 104 -6.12 23.25 -7.76
C GLN A 104 -6.97 22.86 -6.53
N HIS A 105 -8.27 23.15 -6.51
CA HIS A 105 -9.11 22.94 -5.31
C HIS A 105 -9.70 21.53 -5.20
N ALA A 106 -10.18 20.95 -6.31
CA ALA A 106 -10.72 19.59 -6.30
C ALA A 106 -9.62 18.54 -6.14
N LEU A 107 -8.46 18.78 -6.75
CA LEU A 107 -7.35 17.85 -6.71
C LEU A 107 -6.60 17.85 -5.38
N SER A 108 -6.47 19.01 -4.71
CA SER A 108 -5.82 19.08 -3.40
C SER A 108 -6.56 18.26 -2.33
N SER A 109 -7.88 18.16 -2.44
CA SER A 109 -8.70 17.29 -1.58
C SER A 109 -8.51 15.81 -1.94
N ALA A 110 -8.46 15.48 -3.23
CA ALA A 110 -8.20 14.12 -3.70
C ALA A 110 -6.81 13.60 -3.30
N LEU A 111 -5.76 14.43 -3.40
CA LEU A 111 -4.39 14.10 -3.00
C LEU A 111 -4.23 13.99 -1.47
N LYS A 112 -4.90 14.83 -0.68
CA LYS A 112 -4.88 14.73 0.80
C LYS A 112 -5.54 13.44 1.29
N THR A 113 -6.71 13.11 0.77
CA THR A 113 -7.42 11.86 1.08
C THR A 113 -6.58 10.65 0.67
N SER A 114 -6.00 10.71 -0.54
CA SER A 114 -5.11 9.68 -1.06
C SER A 114 -3.88 9.44 -0.20
N GLY A 115 -3.26 10.49 0.36
CA GLY A 115 -2.15 10.35 1.31
C GLY A 115 -2.56 9.60 2.58
N CYS A 116 -3.77 9.86 3.11
CA CYS A 116 -4.28 9.12 4.28
C CYS A 116 -4.47 7.63 3.97
N ASP A 117 -5.10 7.31 2.84
CA ASP A 117 -5.32 5.94 2.40
C ASP A 117 -3.98 5.22 2.20
N HIS A 118 -3.01 5.90 1.59
CA HIS A 118 -1.67 5.36 1.31
C HIS A 118 -0.87 5.10 2.60
N HIS A 119 -0.94 6.03 3.56
CA HIS A 119 -0.30 5.89 4.87
C HIS A 119 -0.90 4.78 5.74
N ARG A 120 -2.09 4.28 5.43
CA ARG A 120 -2.75 3.28 6.26
C ARG A 120 -2.00 1.95 6.28
N SER A 121 -1.27 1.60 5.22
CA SER A 121 -0.50 0.36 5.10
C SER A 121 0.53 0.19 6.23
N TYR A 122 1.36 1.20 6.47
CA TYR A 122 2.35 1.14 7.57
C TYR A 122 1.69 1.18 8.94
N GLN A 123 0.56 1.89 9.08
CA GLN A 123 -0.18 1.92 10.34
C GLN A 123 -0.71 0.53 10.70
N ILE A 124 -1.29 -0.18 9.73
CA ILE A 124 -1.77 -1.56 9.91
C ILE A 124 -0.61 -2.46 10.30
N PHE A 125 0.51 -2.38 9.56
CA PHE A 125 1.70 -3.17 9.88
C PHE A 125 2.21 -2.90 11.30
N ALA A 126 2.38 -1.62 11.68
CA ALA A 126 2.84 -1.24 13.01
C ALA A 126 1.91 -1.74 14.12
N HIS A 127 0.59 -1.65 13.93
CA HIS A 127 -0.38 -2.19 14.90
C HIS A 127 -0.30 -3.71 15.00
N SER A 128 -0.01 -4.39 13.90
CA SER A 128 0.05 -5.85 13.83
C SER A 128 1.21 -6.45 14.60
N ILE A 129 2.23 -5.66 14.96
CA ILE A 129 3.35 -6.10 15.79
C ILE A 129 2.89 -6.44 17.22
N ASN A 130 1.82 -5.79 17.70
CA ASN A 130 1.26 -6.11 18.99
C ASN A 130 0.52 -7.46 18.90
N PRO A 131 0.91 -8.48 19.70
CA PRO A 131 0.31 -9.81 19.64
C PRO A 131 -1.19 -9.84 19.96
N LYS A 132 -1.73 -8.78 20.58
CA LYS A 132 -3.16 -8.63 20.85
C LYS A 132 -3.95 -8.12 19.63
N ASN A 133 -3.28 -7.56 18.63
CA ASN A 133 -3.87 -6.93 17.46
C ASN A 133 -3.53 -7.72 16.20
N LYS A 134 -4.09 -8.92 16.06
CA LYS A 134 -3.92 -9.73 14.87
C LYS A 134 -4.96 -9.36 13.81
N PHE A 135 -4.51 -9.04 12.60
CA PHE A 135 -5.40 -8.74 11.49
C PHE A 135 -5.72 -10.02 10.72
N LEU A 136 -6.94 -10.51 10.90
CA LEU A 136 -7.45 -11.67 10.18
C LEU A 136 -7.69 -11.32 8.71
N SER A 137 -7.35 -12.26 7.82
CA SER A 137 -7.51 -12.14 6.37
C SER A 137 -8.13 -13.41 5.81
N PHE A 138 -8.90 -13.27 4.73
CA PHE A 138 -9.51 -14.37 4.00
C PHE A 138 -8.86 -14.47 2.63
N MET A 139 -8.50 -15.67 2.22
CA MET A 139 -8.01 -15.93 0.87
C MET A 139 -9.13 -15.70 -0.15
N CYS A 140 -8.79 -14.96 -1.21
CA CYS A 140 -9.67 -14.63 -2.32
C CYS A 140 -9.19 -15.33 -3.59
N SER A 141 -10.08 -15.60 -4.54
CA SER A 141 -9.73 -16.22 -5.83
C SER A 141 -9.10 -15.25 -6.84
N SER A 142 -9.29 -13.94 -6.66
CA SER A 142 -8.72 -12.89 -7.50
C SER A 142 -8.66 -11.56 -6.76
N VAL A 143 -7.87 -10.62 -7.31
CA VAL A 143 -7.83 -9.23 -6.83
C VAL A 143 -9.22 -8.60 -6.86
N GLN A 144 -10.02 -8.84 -7.91
CA GLN A 144 -11.37 -8.30 -8.01
C GLN A 144 -12.29 -8.86 -6.91
N HIS A 145 -12.13 -10.13 -6.54
CA HIS A 145 -12.86 -10.73 -5.44
C HIS A 145 -12.43 -10.16 -4.08
N ALA A 146 -11.13 -9.86 -3.92
CA ALA A 146 -10.64 -9.16 -2.74
C ALA A 146 -11.23 -7.73 -2.64
N ARG A 147 -11.27 -7.01 -3.77
CA ARG A 147 -11.87 -5.67 -3.89
C ARG A 147 -13.37 -5.66 -3.56
N SER A 148 -14.11 -6.71 -3.93
CA SER A 148 -15.54 -6.83 -3.58
C SER A 148 -15.80 -7.17 -2.11
N GLN A 149 -14.76 -7.54 -1.34
CA GLN A 149 -14.85 -7.85 0.09
C GLN A 149 -15.82 -9.01 0.42
N THR A 150 -15.97 -9.95 -0.51
CA THR A 150 -16.87 -11.12 -0.36
C THR A 150 -16.12 -12.44 -0.17
N CYS A 151 -14.85 -12.39 0.19
CA CYS A 151 -14.00 -13.58 0.30
C CYS A 151 -14.41 -14.48 1.46
N GLY A 152 -14.36 -15.80 1.24
CA GLY A 152 -14.67 -16.82 2.25
C GLY A 152 -13.68 -17.99 2.25
N GLY A 153 -12.49 -17.80 1.67
CA GLY A 153 -11.46 -18.83 1.59
C GLY A 153 -10.70 -19.06 2.90
N LYS A 154 -9.53 -19.69 2.80
CA LYS A 154 -8.66 -20.00 3.93
C LYS A 154 -8.32 -18.74 4.75
N LEU A 155 -8.34 -18.89 6.07
CA LEU A 155 -7.93 -17.84 7.02
C LEU A 155 -6.40 -17.75 7.13
N GLY A 156 -5.92 -16.53 7.33
CA GLY A 156 -4.53 -16.23 7.67
C GLY A 156 -4.41 -14.86 8.33
N TYR A 157 -3.20 -14.50 8.77
CA TYR A 157 -2.91 -13.19 9.35
C TYR A 157 -2.16 -12.30 8.36
N ALA A 158 -2.55 -11.02 8.33
CA ALA A 158 -1.83 -9.97 7.62
C ALA A 158 -0.84 -9.26 8.55
N GLY A 159 0.22 -8.69 7.98
CA GLY A 159 1.23 -7.92 8.71
C GLY A 159 2.27 -8.80 9.40
N TYR A 160 2.74 -8.38 10.58
CA TYR A 160 3.88 -8.98 11.28
C TYR A 160 3.71 -10.49 11.50
N HIS A 161 2.51 -10.91 11.93
CA HIS A 161 2.13 -12.29 12.24
C HIS A 161 1.87 -13.19 11.01
N LEU A 162 2.29 -12.78 9.81
CA LEU A 162 2.22 -13.63 8.63
C LEU A 162 2.96 -14.95 8.89
N GLY A 163 2.25 -16.06 8.75
CA GLY A 163 2.79 -17.41 8.97
C GLY A 163 2.57 -17.98 10.37
N ASP A 164 2.04 -17.19 11.31
CA ASP A 164 1.61 -17.70 12.61
C ASP A 164 0.45 -18.70 12.42
N THR A 165 0.55 -19.87 13.08
CA THR A 165 -0.49 -20.91 13.15
C THR A 165 -1.31 -20.79 14.42
#